data_AF-A0A0R2JC78-F1
#
_entry.id   AF-A0A0R2JC78-F1
#
_cell.length_a   1.000
_cell.length_b   1.000
_cell.length_c   1.000
_cell.angle_alpha   90.00
_cell.angle_beta   90.00
_cell.angle_gamma   90.00
#
_symmetry.space_group_name_H-M   'P 1'
#
loop_
_entity.id
_entity.type
_entity.pdbx_description
1 polymer ?
#
loop_
_entity_poly.entity_id
_entity_poly.type
_entity_poly.pdbx_seq_one_letter_code
_entity_poly.pdbx_strand_id
1 'polypeptide(L)'
;MEFERLIGGVLKARHIYPHSVDYEDYRQICRLRIFEELKKDPQLASENNSYLFRILCNVICDYGRKQQRIDRLNVKLQSFWNPSEQINTMGIDRELMITLWQLWKELPLGHQKNILHDWLIYPDAKITERCQRLKISASTFTRHQRDLFQWLQWTQK
;
A
#
# COMPACT_ATOMS: atom_id res chain seq x y z
N MET A 1 -17.54 -0.32 -22.93
CA MET A 1 -17.56 0.93 -22.15
C MET A 1 -16.83 1.98 -22.97
N GLU A 2 -17.39 3.17 -23.14
CA GLU A 2 -16.94 4.17 -24.14
C GLU A 2 -15.49 4.65 -23.91
N PHE A 3 -15.01 4.64 -22.66
CA PHE A 3 -13.67 5.11 -22.30
C PHE A 3 -12.54 4.08 -22.48
N GLU A 4 -12.82 2.84 -22.88
CA GLU A 4 -11.81 1.76 -22.91
C GLU A 4 -10.68 2.04 -23.91
N ARG A 5 -10.98 2.71 -25.03
CA ARG A 5 -9.95 3.14 -25.99
C ARG A 5 -9.00 4.16 -25.37
N LEU A 6 -9.54 5.13 -24.62
CA LEU A 6 -8.75 6.13 -23.91
C LEU A 6 -7.85 5.46 -22.86
N ILE A 7 -8.41 4.54 -22.07
CA ILE A 7 -7.66 3.78 -21.06
C ILE A 7 -6.54 2.98 -21.73
N GLY A 8 -6.83 2.28 -22.82
CA GLY A 8 -5.81 1.54 -23.58
C GLY A 8 -4.68 2.44 -24.09
N GLY A 9 -5.01 3.64 -24.57
CA GLY A 9 -4.03 4.65 -24.97
C GLY A 9 -3.16 5.13 -23.80
N VAL A 10 -3.75 5.38 -22.64
CA VAL A 10 -3.05 5.79 -21.41
C VAL A 10 -2.09 4.70 -20.92
N LEU A 11 -2.54 3.45 -20.86
CA LEU A 11 -1.70 2.32 -20.43
C LEU A 11 -0.54 2.09 -21.39
N LYS A 12 -0.80 2.14 -22.70
CA LYS A 12 0.24 2.02 -23.74
C LYS A 12 1.28 3.14 -23.63
N ALA A 13 0.85 4.38 -23.37
CA ALA A 13 1.75 5.52 -23.19
C ALA A 13 2.66 5.40 -21.95
N ARG A 14 2.32 4.53 -20.99
CA ARG A 14 3.15 4.20 -19.83
C ARG A 14 3.83 2.84 -19.92
N HIS A 15 3.83 2.20 -21.09
CA HIS A 15 4.41 0.88 -21.31
C HIS A 15 3.79 -0.22 -20.43
N ILE A 16 2.50 -0.09 -20.10
CA ILE A 16 1.73 -1.10 -19.36
C ILE A 16 0.93 -1.87 -20.40
N TYR A 17 1.27 -3.14 -20.59
CA TYR A 17 0.74 -3.97 -21.68
C TYR A 17 -0.14 -5.10 -21.12
N PRO A 18 -1.06 -5.70 -21.92
CA PRO A 18 -1.98 -6.73 -21.43
C PRO A 18 -1.33 -7.96 -20.78
N HIS A 19 -0.07 -8.25 -21.10
CA HIS A 19 0.69 -9.34 -20.49
C HIS A 19 1.39 -8.96 -19.18
N SER A 20 1.35 -7.69 -18.77
CA SER A 20 1.86 -7.23 -17.48
C SER A 20 0.97 -7.77 -16.36
N VAL A 21 1.58 -8.29 -15.29
CA VAL A 21 0.85 -8.86 -14.15
C VAL A 21 -0.16 -7.88 -13.56
N ASP A 22 0.22 -6.60 -13.49
CA ASP A 22 -0.60 -5.55 -12.86
C ASP A 22 -1.55 -4.85 -13.85
N TYR A 23 -1.65 -5.33 -15.10
CA TYR A 23 -2.38 -4.63 -16.17
C TYR A 23 -3.84 -4.31 -15.79
N GLU A 24 -4.56 -5.29 -15.24
CA GLU A 24 -5.97 -5.09 -14.88
C GLU A 24 -6.10 -4.14 -13.68
N ASP A 25 -5.13 -4.13 -12.75
CA ASP A 25 -5.13 -3.17 -11.62
C ASP A 25 -5.02 -1.74 -12.13
N TYR A 26 -4.06 -1.45 -13.01
CA TYR A 26 -3.92 -0.12 -13.61
C TYR A 26 -5.16 0.29 -14.42
N ARG A 27 -5.76 -0.67 -15.13
CA ARG A 27 -7.00 -0.44 -15.88
C ARG A 27 -8.17 -0.12 -14.95
N GLN A 28 -8.29 -0.82 -13.83
CA GLN A 28 -9.33 -0.58 -12.83
C GLN A 28 -9.16 0.78 -12.14
N ILE A 29 -7.92 1.17 -11.82
CA ILE A 29 -7.60 2.50 -11.30
C ILE A 29 -8.06 3.59 -12.28
N CYS A 30 -7.85 3.41 -13.59
CA CYS A 30 -8.34 4.36 -14.58
C CYS A 30 -9.87 4.46 -14.60
N ARG A 31 -10.58 3.32 -14.53
CA ARG A 31 -12.06 3.29 -14.49
C ARG A 31 -12.62 3.99 -13.27
N LEU A 32 -12.04 3.75 -12.09
CA LEU A 32 -12.44 4.43 -10.85
C LEU A 32 -12.27 5.94 -11.01
N ARG A 33 -11.17 6.39 -11.60
CA ARG A 33 -10.96 7.82 -11.82
C ARG A 33 -11.95 8.41 -12.82
N ILE A 34 -12.23 7.72 -13.93
CA ILE A 34 -13.25 8.15 -14.90
C ILE A 34 -14.61 8.28 -14.22
N PHE A 35 -14.99 7.32 -13.38
CA PHE A 35 -16.24 7.37 -12.63
C PHE A 35 -16.31 8.58 -11.69
N GLU A 36 -15.20 8.93 -11.03
CA GLU A 36 -15.13 10.16 -10.21
C GLU A 36 -15.28 11.45 -11.03
N GLU A 37 -14.72 11.50 -12.24
CA GLU A 37 -14.87 12.67 -13.11
C GLU A 37 -16.29 12.76 -13.72
N LEU A 38 -16.89 11.63 -14.10
CA LEU A 38 -18.28 11.56 -14.58
C LEU A 38 -19.30 12.03 -13.53
N LYS A 39 -19.00 11.82 -12.24
CA LYS A 39 -19.83 12.37 -11.15
C LYS A 39 -19.85 13.89 -11.10
N LYS A 40 -18.76 14.54 -11.54
CA LYS A 40 -18.64 16.00 -11.56
C LYS A 40 -19.21 16.57 -12.85
N ASP A 41 -18.96 15.89 -13.96
CA ASP A 41 -19.43 16.25 -15.29
C ASP A 41 -20.02 15.00 -15.99
N PRO A 42 -21.35 14.83 -15.98
CA PRO A 42 -22.00 13.71 -16.65
C PRO A 42 -21.85 13.71 -18.17
N GLN A 43 -21.48 14.86 -18.78
CA GLN A 43 -21.29 15.00 -20.23
C GLN A 43 -19.82 14.83 -20.65
N LEU A 44 -18.97 14.31 -19.77
CA LEU A 44 -17.54 14.12 -20.01
C LEU A 44 -17.30 13.30 -21.29
N ALA A 45 -16.65 13.93 -22.27
CA ALA A 45 -16.34 13.29 -23.54
C ALA A 45 -15.33 12.14 -23.37
N SER A 46 -15.63 10.98 -23.97
CA SER A 46 -14.79 9.79 -23.98
C SER A 46 -13.71 9.81 -25.07
N GLU A 47 -13.91 10.61 -26.13
CA GLU A 47 -13.01 10.77 -27.27
C GLU A 47 -12.37 12.17 -27.30
N ASN A 48 -11.16 12.28 -27.85
CA ASN A 48 -10.40 13.53 -28.01
C ASN A 48 -10.24 14.38 -26.74
N ASN A 49 -10.39 13.76 -25.56
CA ASN A 49 -10.31 14.44 -24.28
C ASN A 49 -8.89 14.40 -23.71
N SER A 50 -8.05 15.34 -24.18
CA SER A 50 -6.65 15.48 -23.76
C SER A 50 -6.50 15.75 -22.26
N TYR A 51 -7.48 16.44 -21.66
CA TYR A 51 -7.52 16.72 -20.22
C TYR A 51 -7.69 15.43 -19.42
N LEU A 52 -8.69 14.62 -19.75
CA LEU A 52 -8.92 13.32 -19.11
C LEU A 52 -7.73 12.38 -19.33
N PHE A 53 -7.16 12.36 -20.53
CA PHE A 53 -5.94 11.59 -20.82
C PHE A 53 -4.79 11.96 -19.86
N ARG A 54 -4.55 13.26 -19.65
CA ARG A 54 -3.52 13.76 -18.73
C ARG A 54 -3.80 13.37 -17.28
N ILE A 55 -5.06 13.48 -16.84
CA ILE A 55 -5.47 13.05 -15.49
C ILE A 55 -5.14 11.58 -15.27
N LEU A 56 -5.58 10.73 -16.20
CA LEU A 56 -5.39 9.28 -16.08
C LEU A 56 -3.91 8.93 -16.09
N CYS A 57 -3.11 9.57 -16.95
CA CYS A 57 -1.64 9.43 -16.96
C CYS A 57 -0.98 9.79 -15.63
N ASN A 58 -1.51 10.75 -14.87
CA ASN A 58 -0.98 11.13 -13.56
C ASN A 58 -1.40 10.12 -12.48
N VAL A 59 -2.67 9.72 -12.49
CA VAL A 59 -3.21 8.78 -11.50
C VAL A 59 -2.49 7.44 -11.54
N ILE A 60 -2.21 6.90 -12.73
CA ILE A 60 -1.44 5.65 -12.84
C ILE A 60 0.02 5.81 -12.38
N CYS A 61 0.64 6.97 -12.60
CA CYS A 61 1.98 7.23 -12.08
C CYS A 61 1.99 7.27 -10.56
N ASP A 62 1.00 7.90 -9.94
CA ASP A 62 0.90 7.97 -8.48
C ASP A 62 0.60 6.60 -7.86
N TYR A 63 -0.26 5.82 -8.51
CA TYR A 63 -0.49 4.42 -8.13
C TYR A 63 0.79 3.59 -8.23
N GLY A 64 1.51 3.65 -9.36
CA GLY A 64 2.76 2.92 -9.55
C GLY A 64 3.85 3.34 -8.55
N ARG A 65 3.99 4.63 -8.24
CA ARG A 65 4.91 5.12 -7.20
C ARG A 65 4.55 4.57 -5.81
N LYS A 66 3.25 4.49 -5.49
CA LYS A 66 2.77 3.92 -4.23
C LYS A 66 3.08 2.43 -4.17
N GLN A 67 2.85 1.69 -5.25
CA GLN A 67 3.14 0.26 -5.33
C GLN A 67 4.63 -0.02 -5.17
N GLN A 68 5.48 0.68 -5.93
CA GLN A 68 6.95 0.57 -5.80
C GLN A 68 7.43 0.89 -4.38
N ARG A 69 6.81 1.86 -3.70
CA ARG A 69 7.13 2.16 -2.30
C ARG A 69 6.77 0.99 -1.39
N ILE A 70 5.62 0.35 -1.58
CA ILE A 70 5.19 -0.82 -0.83
C ILE A 70 6.13 -2.01 -1.11
N ASP A 71 6.47 -2.26 -2.36
CA ASP A 71 7.34 -3.39 -2.73
C ASP A 71 8.74 -3.22 -2.14
N ARG A 72 9.31 -2.01 -2.18
CA ARG A 72 10.60 -1.71 -1.51
C ARG A 72 10.55 -1.93 -0.01
N LEU A 73 9.41 -1.68 0.63
CA LEU A 73 9.22 -1.95 2.06
C LEU A 73 9.09 -3.46 2.32
N ASN A 74 8.41 -4.20 1.44
CA ASN A 74 8.28 -5.64 1.54
C ASN A 74 9.63 -6.35 1.40
N VAL A 75 10.46 -5.93 0.44
CA VAL A 75 11.82 -6.47 0.25
C VAL A 75 12.66 -6.26 1.53
N LYS A 76 12.58 -5.07 2.15
CA LYS A 76 13.26 -4.83 3.43
C LYS A 76 12.73 -5.77 4.51
N LEU A 77 11.42 -5.90 4.67
CA LEU A 77 10.83 -6.77 5.69
C LEU A 77 11.24 -8.23 5.54
N GLN A 78 11.23 -8.76 4.33
CA GLN A 78 11.67 -10.15 4.06
C GLN A 78 13.14 -10.38 4.46
N SER A 79 14.00 -9.36 4.33
CA SER A 79 15.40 -9.47 4.73
C SER A 79 15.65 -9.40 6.25
N PHE A 80 14.71 -8.84 7.03
CA PHE A 80 14.90 -8.60 8.47
C PHE A 80 14.11 -9.56 9.37
N TRP A 81 13.07 -10.23 8.87
CA TRP A 81 12.16 -11.00 9.71
C TRP A 81 12.20 -12.49 9.40
N ASN A 82 13.11 -13.20 10.08
CA ASN A 82 13.05 -14.65 10.26
C ASN A 82 12.57 -14.96 11.70
N PRO A 83 11.28 -15.30 11.90
CA PRO A 83 10.70 -15.46 13.24
C PRO A 83 11.38 -16.56 14.07
N SER A 84 11.90 -17.60 13.42
CA SER A 84 12.56 -18.71 14.10
C SER A 84 13.84 -18.29 14.82
N GLU A 85 14.49 -17.21 14.37
CA GLU A 85 15.73 -16.72 14.99
C GLU A 85 15.46 -15.78 16.17
N GLN A 86 14.38 -15.00 16.15
CA GLN A 86 14.12 -13.96 17.15
C GLN A 86 13.28 -14.42 18.36
N ILE A 87 12.50 -15.50 18.22
CA ILE A 87 11.66 -16.06 19.30
C ILE A 87 12.48 -16.53 20.50
N ASN A 88 13.73 -16.96 20.30
CA ASN A 88 14.59 -17.46 21.39
C ASN A 88 15.30 -16.35 22.17
N THR A 89 15.40 -15.13 21.63
CA THR A 89 16.26 -14.07 22.18
C THR A 89 15.55 -13.08 23.11
N MET A 90 14.22 -12.98 23.09
CA MET A 90 13.53 -11.86 23.75
C MET A 90 12.82 -12.19 25.07
N GLY A 91 12.78 -13.44 25.52
CA GLY A 91 12.07 -13.82 26.76
C GLY A 91 10.57 -13.47 26.77
N ILE A 92 10.01 -13.14 25.61
CA ILE A 92 8.59 -12.85 25.40
C ILE A 92 7.85 -14.18 25.44
N ASP A 93 6.65 -14.18 26.03
CA ASP A 93 5.75 -15.32 26.01
C ASP A 93 5.60 -15.86 24.57
N ARG A 94 5.95 -17.15 24.42
CA ARG A 94 5.94 -17.85 23.15
C ARG A 94 4.56 -17.82 22.51
N GLU A 95 3.50 -17.86 23.31
CA GLU A 95 2.12 -17.82 22.85
C GLU A 95 1.79 -16.44 22.25
N LEU A 96 2.16 -15.36 22.96
CA LEU A 96 2.03 -13.99 22.46
C LEU A 96 2.81 -13.79 21.15
N MET A 97 4.03 -14.32 21.04
CA MET A 97 4.82 -14.24 19.80
C MET A 97 4.18 -14.99 18.63
N ILE A 98 3.57 -16.16 18.88
CA ILE A 98 2.85 -16.91 17.85
C ILE A 98 1.61 -16.12 17.40
N THR A 99 0.83 -15.56 18.32
CA THR A 99 -0.34 -14.74 18.01
C THR A 99 0.05 -13.51 17.20
N LEU A 100 1.10 -12.80 17.60
CA LEU A 100 1.59 -11.62 16.88
C LEU A 100 2.16 -11.97 15.50
N TRP A 101 2.74 -13.15 15.34
CA TRP A 101 3.20 -13.62 14.04
C TRP A 101 2.04 -13.97 13.10
N GLN A 102 1.03 -14.67 13.61
CA GLN A 102 -0.21 -14.92 12.86
C GLN A 102 -0.85 -13.59 12.45
N LEU A 103 -0.93 -12.64 13.37
CA LEU A 103 -1.43 -11.30 13.11
C LEU A 103 -0.61 -10.56 12.04
N TRP A 104 0.71 -10.66 12.11
CA TRP A 104 1.62 -10.08 11.12
C TRP A 104 1.43 -10.67 9.71
N LYS A 105 1.08 -11.95 9.60
CA LYS A 105 0.76 -12.58 8.31
C LYS A 105 -0.52 -12.01 7.70
N GLU A 106 -1.57 -11.93 8.49
CA GLU A 106 -2.91 -11.48 8.08
C GLU A 106 -2.98 -9.98 7.76
N LEU A 107 -2.03 -9.19 8.29
CA LEU A 107 -1.96 -7.76 7.98
C LEU A 107 -1.78 -7.53 6.46
N PRO A 108 -2.47 -6.53 5.88
CA PRO A 108 -2.17 -6.08 4.53
C PRO A 108 -0.71 -5.65 4.39
N LEU A 109 -0.09 -5.95 3.24
CA LEU A 109 1.30 -5.56 2.96
C LEU A 109 1.48 -4.04 3.05
N GLY A 110 2.57 -3.56 3.65
CA GLY A 110 2.89 -2.12 3.71
C GLY A 110 3.48 -1.60 5.02
N HIS A 111 3.18 -0.32 5.32
CA HIS A 111 3.74 0.39 6.49
C HIS A 111 3.26 -0.18 7.83
N GLN A 112 2.06 -0.78 7.89
CA GLN A 112 1.50 -1.36 9.10
C GLN A 112 2.32 -2.56 9.60
N LYS A 113 2.78 -3.44 8.70
CA LYS A 113 3.69 -4.55 9.04
C LYS A 113 5.03 -4.05 9.59
N ASN A 114 5.56 -2.95 9.04
CA ASN A 114 6.81 -2.33 9.51
C ASN A 114 6.67 -1.71 10.91
N ILE A 115 5.55 -1.04 11.18
CA ILE A 115 5.28 -0.45 12.49
C ILE A 115 5.07 -1.54 13.53
N LEU A 116 4.25 -2.56 13.22
CA LEU A 116 4.07 -3.70 14.13
C LEU A 116 5.42 -4.36 14.42
N HIS A 117 6.21 -4.64 13.39
CA HIS A 117 7.54 -5.22 13.56
C HIS A 117 8.48 -4.37 14.45
N ASP A 118 8.57 -3.05 14.21
CA ASP A 118 9.40 -2.16 15.04
C ASP A 118 8.91 -2.12 16.50
N TRP A 119 7.60 -2.23 16.72
CA TRP A 119 7.02 -2.38 18.07
C TRP A 119 7.45 -3.67 18.76
N LEU A 120 7.46 -4.78 18.03
CA LEU A 120 7.87 -6.08 18.58
C LEU A 120 9.34 -6.12 18.94
N ILE A 121 10.22 -5.56 18.10
CA ILE A 121 11.66 -5.59 18.34
C ILE A 121 12.09 -4.57 19.40
N TYR A 122 11.45 -3.41 19.43
CA TYR A 122 11.83 -2.31 20.32
C TYR A 122 10.61 -1.82 21.12
N PRO A 123 10.08 -2.57 22.08
CA PRO A 123 8.83 -2.23 22.78
C PRO A 123 8.91 -0.88 23.50
N ASP A 124 10.06 -0.55 24.09
CA ASP A 124 10.24 0.65 24.91
C ASP A 124 10.68 1.90 24.11
N ALA A 125 10.87 1.77 22.79
CA ALA A 125 11.36 2.88 21.97
C ALA A 125 10.34 4.02 21.85
N LYS A 126 10.84 5.25 21.94
CA LYS A 126 10.04 6.48 21.77
C LYS A 126 9.66 6.67 20.31
N ILE A 127 8.53 7.33 20.06
CA ILE A 127 8.02 7.60 18.70
C ILE A 127 9.08 8.23 17.80
N THR A 128 9.89 9.15 18.33
CA THR A 128 10.99 9.81 17.60
C THR A 128 12.04 8.81 17.11
N GLU A 129 12.46 7.87 17.95
CA GLU A 129 13.45 6.83 17.64
C GLU A 129 12.88 5.85 16.61
N ARG A 130 11.60 5.49 16.73
CA ARG A 130 10.88 4.65 15.75
C ARG A 130 10.83 5.32 14.38
N CYS A 131 10.47 6.60 14.33
CA CYS A 131 10.41 7.38 13.10
C CYS A 131 11.77 7.45 12.41
N GLN A 132 12.85 7.61 13.18
CA GLN A 132 14.23 7.61 12.66
C GLN A 132 14.60 6.25 12.05
N ARG A 133 14.38 5.14 12.77
CA ARG A 133 14.69 3.78 12.25
C ARG A 133 13.88 3.44 11.00
N LEU A 134 12.58 3.73 11.02
CA LEU A 134 11.67 3.45 9.91
C LEU A 134 11.81 4.45 8.76
N LYS A 135 12.57 5.53 8.94
CA LYS A 135 12.75 6.63 7.98
C LYS A 135 11.41 7.20 7.49
N ILE A 136 10.50 7.44 8.42
CA ILE A 136 9.18 8.06 8.17
C ILE A 136 8.94 9.24 9.09
N SER A 137 8.14 10.20 8.63
CA SER A 137 7.71 11.34 9.45
C SER A 137 6.80 10.90 10.60
N ALA A 138 6.78 11.65 11.71
CA ALA A 138 5.87 11.42 12.83
C ALA A 138 4.39 11.35 12.41
N SER A 139 3.92 12.24 11.54
CA SER A 139 2.53 12.22 11.04
C SER A 139 2.18 10.93 10.30
N THR A 140 3.08 10.48 9.42
CA THR A 140 2.97 9.19 8.72
C THR A 140 2.95 8.01 9.71
N PHE A 141 3.82 8.03 10.73
CA PHE A 141 3.85 7.01 11.78
C PHE A 141 2.51 6.95 12.53
N THR A 142 2.02 8.08 13.04
CA THR A 142 0.75 8.17 13.78
C THR A 142 -0.45 7.74 12.93
N ARG A 143 -0.47 8.08 11.64
CA ARG A 143 -1.54 7.62 10.72
C ARG A 143 -1.52 6.10 10.60
N HIS A 144 -0.38 5.50 10.30
CA HIS A 144 -0.29 4.05 10.14
C HIS A 144 -0.51 3.28 11.45
N GLN A 145 -0.11 3.87 12.58
CA GLN A 145 -0.46 3.36 13.90
C GLN A 145 -1.99 3.31 14.10
N ARG A 146 -2.70 4.39 13.73
CA ARG A 146 -4.17 4.44 13.78
C ARG A 146 -4.80 3.39 12.87
N ASP A 147 -4.32 3.29 11.64
CA ASP A 147 -4.82 2.31 10.66
C ASP A 147 -4.64 0.86 11.18
N LEU A 148 -3.50 0.58 11.82
CA LEU A 148 -3.21 -0.72 12.45
C LEU A 148 -4.20 -1.02 13.60
N PHE A 149 -4.45 -0.05 14.49
CA PHE A 149 -5.42 -0.23 15.56
C PHE A 149 -6.85 -0.44 15.05
N GLN A 150 -7.27 0.30 14.02
CA GLN A 150 -8.58 0.12 13.42
C GLN A 150 -8.74 -1.26 12.80
N TRP A 151 -7.71 -1.75 12.11
CA TRP A 151 -7.70 -3.08 11.54
C TRP A 151 -7.81 -4.16 12.62
N LEU A 152 -7.05 -4.04 13.70
CA LEU A 152 -7.11 -4.94 14.87
C LEU A 152 -8.50 -5.01 15.51
N GLN A 153 -9.15 -3.86 15.68
CA GLN A 153 -10.52 -3.80 16.24
C GLN A 153 -11.56 -4.44 15.31
N TRP A 154 -11.34 -4.38 14.00
CA TRP A 154 -12.26 -4.95 13.01
C TRP A 154 -12.16 -6.47 12.96
N THR A 155 -10.96 -7.04 13.12
CA THR A 155 -10.74 -8.50 13.16
C THR A 155 -11.24 -9.21 14.42
N GLN A 156 -11.67 -8.47 15.44
CA GLN A 156 -12.25 -9.01 16.67
C GLN A 156 -13.79 -9.11 16.66
N LYS A 157 -14.44 -8.75 15.55
CA LYS A 157 -15.89 -8.88 15.33
C LYS A 157 -16.17 -10.07 14.42
#